data_AF-A0A7M2XGL0-F1
#
_entry.id   AF-A0A7M2XGL0-F1
#
_cell.length_a   1.000
_cell.length_b   1.000
_cell.length_c   1.000
_cell.angle_alpha   90.00
_cell.angle_beta   90.00
_cell.angle_gamma   90.00
#
_symmetry.space_group_name_H-M   'P 1'
#
loop_
_entity.id
_entity.type
_entity.pdbx_description
1 polymer ?
#
loop_
_entity_poly.entity_id
_entity_poly.type
_entity_poly.pdbx_seq_one_letter_code
_entity_poly.pdbx_strand_id
1 'polypeptide(L)' 'MMSSRSHASRFHVGTIEPGARGPILRDDDGVCWRLGFVDETTVNGLSGRVRVRGRIVEVDRIEVEYVEIQDVA' A
#
# COMPACT_ATOMS: atom_id res chain seq x y z
N MET A 1 4.23 5.26 -27.04
CA MET A 1 3.38 4.11 -26.68
C MET A 1 3.15 4.15 -25.18
N MET A 2 2.05 4.76 -24.72
CA MET A 2 1.67 4.68 -23.31
C MET A 2 1.05 3.31 -23.12
N SER A 3 1.85 2.36 -22.64
CA SER A 3 1.38 1.02 -22.32
C SER A 3 0.22 1.16 -21.36
N SER A 4 -0.97 0.79 -21.84
CA SER A 4 -2.13 0.49 -21.01
C SER A 4 -1.76 -0.71 -20.13
N ARG A 5 -0.96 -0.47 -19.08
CA ARG A 5 -0.77 -1.43 -18.01
C ARG A 5 -2.16 -1.60 -17.41
N SER A 6 -2.76 -2.74 -17.72
CA SER A 6 -3.90 -3.30 -17.02
C SER A 6 -3.89 -2.81 -15.57
N HIS A 7 -4.81 -1.89 -15.24
CA HIS A 7 -5.06 -1.35 -13.91
C HIS A 7 -5.71 -2.42 -13.02
N ALA A 8 -5.21 -3.65 -13.08
CA ALA A 8 -5.65 -4.72 -12.21
C ALA A 8 -5.11 -4.42 -10.81
N SER A 9 -6.01 -4.28 -9.84
CA SER A 9 -5.64 -4.18 -8.44
C SER A 9 -4.76 -5.38 -8.09
N ARG A 10 -3.55 -5.13 -7.59
CA ARG A 10 -2.58 -6.15 -7.18
C ARG A 10 -2.40 -6.13 -5.68
N PHE A 11 -1.95 -7.26 -5.16
CA PHE A 11 -1.53 -7.34 -3.77
C PHE A 11 -0.07 -6.90 -3.66
N HIS A 12 0.19 -6.06 -2.67
CA HIS A 12 1.53 -5.60 -2.29
C HIS A 12 1.74 -5.97 -0.82
N VAL A 13 2.87 -6.59 -0.53
CA VAL A 13 3.23 -7.01 0.83
C VAL A 13 4.41 -6.17 1.29
N GLY A 14 4.38 -5.75 2.54
CA GLY A 14 5.46 -4.96 3.12
C GLY A 14 5.17 -4.59 4.56
N THR A 15 6.10 -3.86 5.16
CA THR A 15 5.94 -3.28 6.49
C THR A 15 5.32 -1.91 6.36
N ILE A 16 4.27 -1.65 7.15
CA ILE A 16 3.67 -0.31 7.21
C ILE A 16 4.40 0.55 8.24
N GLU A 17 4.77 1.76 7.81
CA GLU A 17 5.50 2.75 8.60
C GLU A 17 4.77 4.10 8.58
N PRO A 18 4.80 4.89 9.66
CA PRO A 18 4.26 6.23 9.66
C PRO A 18 5.10 7.15 8.75
N GLY A 19 4.45 7.97 7.93
CA GLY A 19 5.09 8.95 7.07
C GLY A 19 4.49 10.35 7.22
N ALA A 20 5.25 11.38 6.84
CA ALA A 20 4.84 12.79 6.94
C ALA A 20 3.58 13.14 6.12
N ARG A 21 3.20 12.28 5.15
CA ARG A 21 2.06 12.47 4.25
C ARG A 21 1.08 11.29 4.29
N GLY A 22 1.04 10.57 5.41
CA GLY A 22 0.29 9.32 5.56
C GLY A 22 1.19 8.09 5.62
N PRO A 23 0.60 6.90 5.77
CA PRO A 23 1.35 5.66 5.93
C PRO A 23 2.11 5.26 4.66
N ILE A 24 3.24 4.62 4.88
CA ILE A 24 4.16 4.13 3.86
C ILE A 24 4.23 2.62 3.95
N LEU A 25 4.12 1.92 2.83
CA LEU A 25 4.44 0.49 2.73
C LEU A 25 5.87 0.34 2.21
N ARG A 26 6.76 -0.22 3.03
CA ARG A 26 8.09 -0.64 2.60
C ARG A 26 8.06 -2.12 2.27
N ASP A 27 8.29 -2.48 1.00
CA ASP A 27 8.37 -3.88 0.58
C ASP A 27 9.74 -4.50 0.93
N ASP A 28 9.87 -5.81 0.68
CA ASP A 28 11.06 -6.59 1.01
C ASP A 28 12.30 -6.20 0.16
N ASP A 29 12.08 -5.51 -0.97
CA ASP A 29 13.14 -4.95 -1.83
C ASP A 29 13.56 -3.53 -1.38
N GLY A 30 12.92 -2.99 -0.34
CA GLY A 30 13.19 -1.66 0.20
C GLY A 30 12.48 -0.52 -0.54
N VAL A 31 11.61 -0.82 -1.50
CA VAL A 31 10.81 0.20 -2.19
C VAL A 31 9.74 0.71 -1.24
N CYS A 32 9.59 2.04 -1.21
CA CYS A 32 8.66 2.72 -0.33
C CYS A 32 7.46 3.26 -1.14
N TRP A 33 6.25 2.88 -0.74
CA TRP A 33 5.01 3.29 -1.36
C TRP A 33 4.15 4.12 -0.41
N ARG A 34 3.74 5.31 -0.83
CA ARG A 34 2.71 6.10 -0.17
C ARG A 34 1.34 5.44 -0.39
N LEU A 35 0.60 5.25 0.70
CA LEU A 35 -0.74 4.66 0.64
C LEU A 35 -1.81 5.75 0.67
N GLY A 36 -2.69 5.77 -0.34
CA GLY A 36 -3.90 6.59 -0.34
C GLY A 36 -5.13 5.71 -0.18
N PHE A 37 -5.91 5.88 0.88
CA PHE A 37 -7.13 5.12 1.13
C PHE A 37 -8.31 5.76 0.39
N VAL A 38 -8.96 4.99 -0.48
CA VAL A 38 -10.03 5.52 -1.36
C VAL A 38 -11.31 5.85 -0.59
N ASP A 39 -11.55 5.17 0.54
CA ASP A 39 -12.75 5.29 1.37
C ASP A 39 -12.54 6.12 2.64
N GLU A 40 -11.42 6.87 2.72
CA GLU A 40 -10.95 7.60 3.92
C GLU A 40 -10.88 6.76 5.20
N THR A 41 -11.12 5.45 5.10
CA THR A 41 -11.11 4.51 6.22
C THR A 41 -9.67 4.10 6.45
N THR A 42 -8.90 5.08 6.90
CA THR A 42 -7.55 4.84 7.39
C THR A 42 -7.73 3.98 8.63
N VAL A 43 -7.37 2.69 8.54
CA VAL A 43 -7.42 1.81 9.70
C VAL A 43 -6.36 2.34 10.68
N ASN A 44 -6.82 3.03 11.72
CA ASN A 44 -5.93 3.61 12.73
C ASN A 44 -5.16 2.48 13.42
N GLY A 45 -3.86 2.68 13.65
CA GLY A 45 -3.02 1.73 14.38
C GLY A 45 -2.46 0.57 13.55
N LEU A 46 -2.55 0.61 12.21
CA LEU A 46 -1.81 -0.33 11.36
C LEU A 46 -0.30 -0.20 11.65
N SER A 47 0.31 -1.30 12.06
CA SER A 47 1.75 -1.42 12.29
C SER A 47 2.22 -2.82 11.94
N GLY A 48 3.49 -2.95 11.57
CA GLY A 48 4.08 -4.25 11.22
C GLY A 48 3.80 -4.68 9.78
N ARG A 49 3.87 -5.98 9.53
CA ARG A 49 3.75 -6.53 8.17
C ARG A 49 2.30 -6.59 7.74
N VAL A 50 2.00 -6.04 6.58
CA VAL A 50 0.67 -5.98 6.01
C VAL A 50 0.67 -6.48 4.57
N ARG A 51 -0.50 -6.89 4.12
CA ARG A 51 -0.82 -7.12 2.71
C ARG A 51 -1.88 -6.11 2.30
N VAL A 52 -1.57 -5.27 1.34
CA VAL A 52 -2.51 -4.29 0.80
C VAL A 52 -2.96 -4.72 -0.59
N ARG A 53 -4.25 -4.53 -0.88
CA ARG A 53 -4.76 -4.62 -2.25
C ARG A 53 -5.02 -3.21 -2.75
N GLY A 54 -4.48 -2.91 -3.92
CA GLY A 54 -4.64 -1.59 -4.48
C GLY A 54 -4.11 -1.47 -5.89
N ARG A 55 -4.12 -0.24 -6.37
CA ARG A 55 -3.65 0.14 -7.70
C ARG A 55 -2.50 1.11 -7.56
N ILE A 56 -1.41 0.85 -8.29
CA ILE A 56 -0.34 1.84 -8.48
C ILE A 56 -0.89 2.96 -9.36
N VAL A 57 -0.92 4.18 -8.83
CA VAL A 57 -1.42 5.37 -9.54
C VAL A 57 -0.32 6.39 -9.84
N GLU A 58 0.77 6.37 -9.06
CA GLU A 58 1.97 7.18 -9.29
C GLU A 58 3.23 6.32 -9.05
N VAL A 59 4.41 6.85 -9.35
CA VAL A 59 5.69 6.13 -9.23
C VAL A 59 5.94 5.59 -7.82
N ASP A 60 5.43 6.27 -6.80
CA ASP A 60 5.61 5.95 -5.39
C ASP A 60 4.25 5.87 -4.66
N ARG A 61 3.13 5.70 -5.37
CA ARG A 61 1.78 5.75 -4.75
C ARG A 61 0.89 4.58 -5.15
N ILE A 62 0.30 3.98 -4.13
CA ILE A 62 -0.75 2.96 -4.26
C ILE A 62 -2.05 3.55 -3.70
N GLU A 63 -3.11 3.53 -4.50
CA GLU A 63 -4.48 3.69 -4.02
C GLU A 63 -4.96 2.36 -3.47
N VAL A 64 -5.25 2.33 -2.17
CA VAL A 64 -5.56 1.13 -1.40
C VAL A 64 -7.07 0.98 -1.29
N GLU A 65 -7.53 -0.21 -1.68
CA GLU A 65 -8.92 -0.65 -1.56
C GLU A 65 -9.13 -1.50 -0.30
N TYR A 66 -8.09 -2.19 0.17
CA TYR A 66 -8.17 -3.14 1.27
C TYR A 66 -6.79 -3.38 1.92
N VAL A 67 -6.76 -3.60 3.23
CA VAL A 67 -5.57 -3.93 4.01
C VAL A 67 -5.84 -5.13 4.92
N GLU A 68 -4.88 -6.04 4.97
CA GLU A 68 -4.85 -7.21 5.85
C GLU A 68 -3.56 -7.16 6.68
N ILE A 69 -3.68 -7.26 8.01
CA ILE A 69 -2.52 -7.39 8.91
C ILE A 69 -2.06 -8.83 8.85
N GLN A 70 -0.77 -9.05 8.59
CA GLN A 70 -0.18 -10.37 8.73
C GLN A 70 0.30 -10.51 10.17
N ASP A 71 -0.60 -10.91 11.05
CA ASP A 71 -0.25 -11.27 12.43
C ASP A 71 0.67 -12.49 12.36
N VAL A 72 1.95 -12.31 12.72
CA VAL A 72 2.88 -13.43 12.85
C VAL A 72 2.58 -14.06 14.21
N ALA A 73 1.79 -15.13 14.19
CA ALA A 73 1.52 -15.98 15.34
C ALA A 73 2.81 -16.55 15.97
#